data_AF-A0A4D8PDP3-F1
#
_entry.id   AF-A0A4D8PDP3-F1
#
_cell.length_a   1.000
_cell.length_b   1.000
_cell.length_c   1.000
_cell.angle_alpha   90.00
_cell.angle_beta   90.00
_cell.angle_gamma   90.00
#
_symmetry.space_group_name_H-M   'P 1'
#
loop_
_entity.id
_entity.type
_entity.pdbx_description
1 polymer ?
#
loop_
_entity_poly.entity_id
_entity_poly.type
_entity_poly.pdbx_seq_one_letter_code
_entity_poly.pdbx_strand_id
1 'polypeptide(L)'
;MTTPIGAANAAARLQSMPVEELLARVLWGEARGEGATGMRAVAAVVMTRVAHPRWWGRNLRSVLLQRGQFSCLLSGDPNLPKLLGVDMADPAYRLALSIARQAIAGTLADETDGADHYLVTAFQDRTKWARGRVPTAVIGRHSFFRLEGPPPKPKGKAVAIVGATGAATVGGAATLADLSQQLGDVAMIGAQLRGLLALLPGGPLGLAIAAVLVIFAGVLAYRLWAACRESA
;
A
#
# COMPACT_ATOMS: atom_id res chain seq x y z
N MET A 1 -41.29 6.13 -3.33
CA MET A 1 -41.07 4.66 -3.29
C MET A 1 -39.87 4.35 -4.19
N THR A 2 -38.67 4.21 -3.63
CA THR A 2 -37.49 3.76 -4.36
C THR A 2 -37.53 2.25 -4.48
N THR A 3 -37.72 1.74 -5.70
CA THR A 3 -37.65 0.32 -6.04
C THR A 3 -36.35 -0.28 -5.50
N PRO A 4 -36.36 -1.46 -4.84
CA PRO A 4 -35.13 -2.13 -4.47
C PRO A 4 -34.31 -2.36 -5.74
N ILE A 5 -33.06 -1.90 -5.75
CA ILE A 5 -32.14 -2.17 -6.86
C ILE A 5 -31.99 -3.69 -6.93
N GLY A 6 -32.53 -4.31 -7.98
CA GLY A 6 -32.36 -5.74 -8.20
C GLY A 6 -30.87 -6.11 -8.21
N ALA A 7 -30.52 -7.30 -7.70
CA ALA A 7 -29.12 -7.71 -7.53
C ALA A 7 -28.28 -7.61 -8.82
N ALA A 8 -28.88 -7.93 -9.98
CA ALA A 8 -28.23 -7.77 -11.28
C ALA A 8 -27.92 -6.29 -11.61
N ASN A 9 -28.81 -5.37 -11.26
CA ASN A 9 -28.61 -3.93 -11.46
C ASN A 9 -27.52 -3.38 -10.53
N ALA A 10 -27.42 -3.91 -9.30
CA ALA A 10 -26.36 -3.54 -8.36
C ALA A 10 -24.98 -3.97 -8.86
N ALA A 11 -24.84 -5.23 -9.30
CA ALA A 11 -23.57 -5.75 -9.82
C ALA A 11 -23.11 -4.99 -11.06
N ALA A 12 -24.01 -4.72 -12.02
CA ALA A 12 -23.70 -3.93 -13.21
C ALA A 12 -23.22 -2.51 -12.84
N ARG A 13 -23.90 -1.86 -11.89
CA ARG A 13 -23.54 -0.52 -11.42
C ARG A 13 -22.16 -0.48 -10.74
N LEU A 14 -21.83 -1.48 -9.92
CA LEU A 14 -20.50 -1.59 -9.31
C LEU A 14 -19.40 -1.82 -10.36
N GLN A 15 -19.69 -2.62 -11.38
CA GLN A 15 -18.76 -2.88 -12.48
C GLN A 15 -18.47 -1.65 -13.33
N SER A 16 -19.47 -0.81 -13.61
CA SER A 16 -19.30 0.39 -14.44
C SER A 16 -18.79 1.62 -13.68
N MET A 17 -18.77 1.59 -12.35
CA MET A 17 -18.38 2.73 -11.51
C MET A 17 -16.90 3.10 -11.67
N PRO A 18 -16.51 4.38 -11.67
CA PRO A 18 -15.09 4.77 -11.60
C PRO A 18 -14.38 4.09 -10.43
N VAL A 19 -13.15 3.62 -10.64
CA VAL A 19 -12.48 2.77 -9.65
C VAL A 19 -12.21 3.50 -8.32
N GLU A 20 -12.01 4.81 -8.38
CA GLU A 20 -11.87 5.69 -7.22
C GLU A 20 -13.15 5.73 -6.38
N GLU A 21 -14.31 5.91 -7.02
CA GLU A 21 -15.60 5.87 -6.33
C GLU A 21 -15.89 4.49 -5.77
N LEU A 22 -15.55 3.42 -6.52
CA LEU A 22 -15.72 2.05 -6.05
C LEU A 22 -14.89 1.79 -4.79
N LEU A 23 -13.62 2.21 -4.79
CA LEU A 23 -12.75 2.11 -3.62
C LEU A 23 -13.33 2.92 -2.45
N ALA A 24 -13.71 4.18 -2.67
CA ALA A 24 -14.29 5.04 -1.63
C ALA A 24 -15.53 4.41 -0.98
N ARG A 25 -16.42 3.83 -1.79
CA ARG A 25 -17.62 3.14 -1.32
C ARG A 25 -17.29 1.89 -0.50
N VAL A 26 -16.28 1.11 -0.89
CA VAL A 26 -15.78 -0.01 -0.10
C VAL A 26 -15.20 0.47 1.24
N LEU A 27 -14.35 1.51 1.25
CA LEU A 27 -13.80 2.06 2.50
C LEU A 27 -14.90 2.58 3.44
N TRP A 28 -15.92 3.25 2.89
CA TRP A 28 -17.09 3.69 3.65
C TRP A 28 -17.90 2.49 4.19
N GLY A 29 -18.07 1.44 3.38
CA GLY A 29 -18.78 0.22 3.77
C GLY A 29 -18.10 -0.51 4.91
N GLU A 30 -16.79 -0.68 4.81
CA GLU A 30 -15.96 -1.50 5.70
C GLU A 30 -15.52 -0.77 6.98
N ALA A 31 -15.27 0.54 6.90
CA ALA A 31 -14.52 1.23 7.97
C ALA A 31 -15.06 2.62 8.35
N ARG A 32 -16.25 3.05 7.91
CA ARG A 32 -16.79 4.37 8.32
C ARG A 32 -16.92 4.58 9.83
N GLY A 33 -17.20 3.52 10.58
CA GLY A 33 -17.27 3.56 12.05
C GLY A 33 -15.90 3.66 12.73
N GLU A 34 -14.81 3.41 12.00
CA GLU A 34 -13.43 3.47 12.51
C GLU A 34 -12.75 4.81 12.20
N GLY A 35 -13.44 5.70 11.48
CA GLY A 35 -12.93 7.01 11.07
C GLY A 35 -11.77 6.92 10.07
N ALA A 36 -10.99 8.00 10.00
CA ALA A 36 -9.94 8.14 8.99
C ALA A 36 -8.86 7.06 9.09
N THR A 37 -8.41 6.73 10.30
CA THR A 37 -7.36 5.74 10.54
C THR A 37 -7.78 4.35 10.07
N GLY A 38 -8.99 3.90 10.40
CA GLY A 38 -9.47 2.59 9.94
C GLY A 38 -9.70 2.53 8.43
N MET A 39 -10.22 3.61 7.82
CA MET A 39 -10.36 3.68 6.36
C MET A 39 -8.99 3.62 5.66
N ARG A 40 -7.97 4.33 6.17
CA ARG A 40 -6.60 4.25 5.64
C ARG A 40 -6.04 2.83 5.77
N ALA A 41 -6.28 2.16 6.90
CA ALA A 41 -5.82 0.79 7.11
C ALA A 41 -6.44 -0.21 6.11
N VAL A 42 -7.76 -0.13 5.86
CA VAL A 42 -8.41 -0.96 4.83
C VAL A 42 -7.90 -0.62 3.43
N ALA A 43 -7.68 0.66 3.12
CA ALA A 43 -7.11 1.09 1.85
C ALA A 43 -5.69 0.53 1.66
N ALA A 44 -4.86 0.53 2.71
CA ALA A 44 -3.53 -0.07 2.67
C ALA A 44 -3.59 -1.56 2.35
N VAL A 45 -4.51 -2.32 2.97
CA VAL A 45 -4.72 -3.74 2.63
C VAL A 45 -5.09 -3.93 1.16
N VAL A 46 -6.00 -3.10 0.62
CA VAL A 46 -6.37 -3.14 -0.80
C VAL A 46 -5.13 -2.90 -1.68
N MET A 47 -4.33 -1.90 -1.36
CA MET A 47 -3.13 -1.58 -2.14
C MET A 47 -2.06 -2.67 -2.03
N THR A 48 -1.90 -3.29 -0.86
CA THR A 48 -1.03 -4.47 -0.67
C THR A 48 -1.46 -5.62 -1.57
N ARG A 49 -2.77 -5.90 -1.67
CA ARG A 49 -3.34 -6.94 -2.55
C ARG A 49 -3.15 -6.64 -4.03
N VAL A 50 -3.24 -5.37 -4.44
CA VAL A 50 -2.96 -4.94 -5.82
C VAL A 50 -1.48 -5.08 -6.15
N ALA A 51 -0.60 -4.72 -5.22
CA ALA A 51 0.86 -4.86 -5.37
C ALA A 51 1.31 -6.33 -5.38
N HIS A 52 0.57 -7.22 -4.74
CA HIS A 52 0.84 -8.66 -4.69
C HIS A 52 -0.37 -9.46 -5.20
N PRO A 53 -0.58 -9.53 -6.53
CA PRO A 53 -1.68 -10.27 -7.12
C PRO A 53 -1.71 -11.75 -6.69
N ARG A 54 -2.86 -12.20 -6.21
CA ARG A 54 -3.14 -13.61 -5.88
C ARG A 54 -4.56 -13.98 -6.35
N TRP A 55 -5.19 -14.90 -5.65
CA TRP A 55 -6.58 -15.32 -5.88
C TRP A 55 -7.59 -14.16 -5.71
N TRP A 56 -7.22 -13.06 -5.05
CA TRP A 56 -8.06 -11.86 -4.94
C TRP A 56 -8.04 -10.93 -6.16
N GLY A 57 -7.21 -11.18 -7.17
CA GLY A 57 -7.19 -10.37 -8.37
C GLY A 57 -5.84 -9.71 -8.65
N ARG A 58 -5.79 -8.97 -9.76
CA ARG A 58 -4.55 -8.47 -10.39
C ARG A 58 -4.54 -6.96 -10.62
N ASN A 59 -5.66 -6.31 -10.35
CA ASN A 59 -5.84 -4.86 -10.44
C ASN A 59 -6.88 -4.42 -9.40
N LEU A 60 -6.95 -3.11 -9.16
CA LEU A 60 -7.78 -2.52 -8.13
C LEU A 60 -9.27 -2.93 -8.23
N ARG A 61 -9.86 -2.90 -9.44
CA ARG A 61 -11.25 -3.32 -9.63
C ARG A 61 -11.46 -4.80 -9.31
N SER A 62 -10.58 -5.68 -9.80
CA SER A 62 -10.68 -7.12 -9.53
C SER A 62 -10.53 -7.44 -8.03
N VAL A 63 -9.66 -6.72 -7.32
CA VAL A 63 -9.51 -6.84 -5.86
C VAL A 63 -10.78 -6.41 -5.14
N LEU A 64 -11.35 -5.26 -5.50
CA LEU A 64 -12.55 -4.72 -4.89
C LEU A 64 -13.80 -5.56 -5.17
N LEU A 65 -13.90 -6.15 -6.35
CA LEU A 65 -15.07 -6.95 -6.75
C LEU A 65 -14.88 -8.46 -6.56
N GLN A 66 -13.76 -8.88 -5.99
CA GLN A 66 -13.53 -10.29 -5.70
C GLN A 66 -14.60 -10.81 -4.73
N ARG A 67 -15.24 -11.90 -5.14
CA ARG A 67 -16.35 -12.50 -4.39
C ARG A 67 -15.95 -12.80 -2.94
N GLY A 68 -16.73 -12.26 -2.00
CA GLY A 68 -16.57 -12.51 -0.57
C GLY A 68 -15.42 -11.77 0.11
N GLN A 69 -14.72 -10.85 -0.57
CA GLN A 69 -13.69 -10.02 0.08
C GLN A 69 -14.26 -8.86 0.88
N PHE A 70 -15.35 -8.26 0.40
CA PHE A 70 -16.01 -7.12 1.04
C PHE A 70 -17.50 -7.43 1.17
N SER A 71 -17.95 -7.70 2.39
CA SER A 71 -19.33 -8.14 2.62
C SER A 71 -20.34 -7.05 2.27
N CYS A 72 -19.94 -5.77 2.39
CA CYS A 72 -20.77 -4.62 2.04
C CYS A 72 -21.21 -4.57 0.56
N LEU A 73 -20.59 -5.37 -0.32
CA LEU A 73 -20.95 -5.50 -1.73
C LEU A 73 -21.90 -6.67 -2.03
N LEU A 74 -22.18 -7.53 -1.05
CA LEU A 74 -23.05 -8.69 -1.24
C LEU A 74 -24.50 -8.26 -1.41
N SER A 75 -25.23 -8.88 -2.34
CA SER A 75 -26.60 -8.50 -2.70
C SER A 75 -27.60 -8.54 -1.54
N GLY A 76 -27.35 -9.36 -0.52
CA GLY A 76 -28.18 -9.46 0.68
C GLY A 76 -27.68 -8.63 1.86
N ASP A 77 -26.56 -7.92 1.74
CA ASP A 77 -26.04 -7.09 2.83
C ASP A 77 -26.85 -5.79 2.93
N PRO A 78 -27.37 -5.44 4.13
CA PRO A 78 -28.16 -4.22 4.33
C PRO A 78 -27.37 -2.93 4.08
N ASN A 79 -26.04 -2.98 4.01
CA ASN A 79 -25.22 -1.85 3.62
C ASN A 79 -25.18 -1.63 2.11
N LEU A 80 -25.44 -2.64 1.26
CA LEU A 80 -25.30 -2.47 -0.19
C LEU A 80 -26.18 -1.34 -0.74
N PRO A 81 -27.48 -1.23 -0.42
CA PRO A 81 -28.29 -0.10 -0.89
C PRO A 81 -27.77 1.26 -0.41
N LYS A 82 -27.26 1.34 0.83
CA LYS A 82 -26.68 2.56 1.39
C LYS A 82 -25.37 2.92 0.68
N LEU A 83 -24.52 1.92 0.44
CA LEU A 83 -23.28 2.04 -0.29
C LEU A 83 -23.51 2.48 -1.73
N LEU A 84 -24.58 2.03 -2.39
CA LEU A 84 -24.95 2.49 -3.74
C LEU A 84 -25.58 3.89 -3.75
N GLY A 85 -26.21 4.30 -2.65
CA GLY A 85 -26.88 5.59 -2.51
C GLY A 85 -26.01 6.71 -1.94
N VAL A 86 -24.88 6.39 -1.28
CA VAL A 86 -24.05 7.40 -0.62
C VAL A 86 -23.44 8.38 -1.62
N ASP A 87 -23.35 9.64 -1.22
CA ASP A 87 -22.85 10.75 -2.03
C ASP A 87 -22.05 11.75 -1.17
N MET A 88 -21.69 12.89 -1.75
CA MET A 88 -20.85 13.92 -1.13
C MET A 88 -21.51 14.64 0.05
N ALA A 89 -22.82 14.47 0.30
CA ALA A 89 -23.47 15.00 1.49
C ALA A 89 -23.00 14.26 2.76
N ASP A 90 -22.57 13.00 2.63
CA ASP A 90 -22.03 12.23 3.75
C ASP A 90 -20.55 12.62 4.00
N PRO A 91 -20.20 13.16 5.18
CA PRO A 91 -18.82 13.52 5.52
C PRO A 91 -17.86 12.32 5.55
N ALA A 92 -18.34 11.13 5.95
CA ALA A 92 -17.53 9.91 5.93
C ALA A 92 -17.26 9.46 4.49
N TYR A 93 -18.20 9.67 3.55
CA TYR A 93 -17.94 9.37 2.14
C TYR A 93 -16.93 10.34 1.52
N ARG A 94 -17.01 11.64 1.83
CA ARG A 94 -15.99 12.61 1.41
C ARG A 94 -14.59 12.24 1.91
N LEU A 95 -14.50 11.81 3.17
CA LEU A 95 -13.26 11.31 3.75
C LEU A 95 -12.76 10.05 3.03
N ALA A 96 -13.65 9.08 2.79
CA ALA A 96 -13.33 7.85 2.08
C ALA A 96 -12.82 8.13 0.65
N LEU A 97 -13.43 9.08 -0.05
CA LEU A 97 -13.02 9.50 -1.39
C LEU A 97 -11.63 10.15 -1.39
N SER A 98 -11.36 11.02 -0.42
CA SER A 98 -10.02 11.60 -0.23
C SER A 98 -8.96 10.53 0.03
N ILE A 99 -9.26 9.54 0.87
CA ILE A 99 -8.35 8.42 1.16
C ILE A 99 -8.16 7.53 -0.07
N ALA A 100 -9.23 7.24 -0.83
CA ALA A 100 -9.15 6.47 -2.06
C ALA A 100 -8.22 7.13 -3.09
N ARG A 101 -8.32 8.46 -3.25
CA ARG A 101 -7.40 9.23 -4.11
C ARG A 101 -5.95 9.11 -3.66
N GLN A 102 -5.68 9.26 -2.37
CA GLN A 102 -4.33 9.12 -1.81
C GLN A 102 -3.77 7.70 -2.02
N ALA A 103 -4.60 6.67 -1.86
CA ALA A 103 -4.22 5.29 -2.09
C ALA A 103 -3.83 5.06 -3.55
N ILE A 104 -4.66 5.51 -4.50
CA ILE A 104 -4.40 5.40 -5.94
C ILE A 104 -3.15 6.20 -6.35
N ALA A 105 -2.93 7.37 -5.75
CA ALA A 105 -1.75 8.20 -5.99
C ALA A 105 -0.46 7.65 -5.35
N GLY A 106 -0.55 6.60 -4.51
CA GLY A 106 0.60 6.03 -3.81
C GLY A 106 1.14 6.90 -2.67
N THR A 107 0.35 7.85 -2.18
CA THR A 107 0.73 8.77 -1.08
C THR A 107 0.15 8.36 0.27
N LEU A 108 -0.56 7.23 0.33
CA LEU A 108 -1.16 6.70 1.55
C LEU A 108 -0.09 6.05 2.44
N ALA A 109 0.00 6.47 3.70
CA ALA A 109 0.81 5.78 4.69
C ALA A 109 0.16 4.45 5.11
N ASP A 110 0.98 3.40 5.24
CA ASP A 110 0.53 2.08 5.71
C ASP A 110 0.89 1.87 7.18
N GLU A 111 -0.13 1.98 8.05
CA GLU A 111 -0.02 1.73 9.49
C GLU A 111 -0.30 0.26 9.86
N THR A 112 -0.61 -0.60 8.87
CA THR A 112 -0.96 -2.01 9.10
C THR A 112 0.24 -2.94 9.12
N ASP A 113 1.43 -2.39 8.86
CA ASP A 113 2.64 -3.15 8.53
C ASP A 113 2.33 -4.20 7.46
N GLY A 114 2.04 -3.74 6.24
CA GLY A 114 1.85 -4.56 5.04
C GLY A 114 0.84 -5.69 5.20
N ALA A 115 -0.28 -5.44 5.88
CA ALA A 115 -1.33 -6.43 6.04
C ALA A 115 -2.03 -6.71 4.70
N ASP A 116 -2.48 -7.94 4.54
CA ASP A 116 -3.24 -8.43 3.38
C ASP A 116 -4.61 -9.00 3.79
N HIS A 117 -4.84 -9.18 5.10
CA HIS A 117 -6.09 -9.63 5.69
C HIS A 117 -6.45 -8.77 6.88
N TYR A 118 -7.74 -8.63 7.14
CA TYR A 118 -8.24 -8.05 8.38
C TYR A 118 -9.58 -8.67 8.74
N LEU A 119 -9.95 -8.55 10.01
CA LEU A 119 -11.29 -8.87 10.48
C LEU A 119 -11.61 -8.07 11.74
N VAL A 120 -12.89 -8.04 12.11
CA VAL A 120 -13.30 -7.52 13.41
C VAL A 120 -12.65 -8.36 14.51
N THR A 121 -11.91 -7.72 15.42
CA THR A 121 -11.10 -8.36 16.47
C THR A 121 -11.91 -9.37 17.29
N ALA A 122 -13.17 -9.06 17.59
CA ALA A 122 -14.09 -9.95 18.32
C ALA A 122 -14.35 -11.31 17.64
N PHE A 123 -14.01 -11.46 16.35
CA PHE A 123 -14.16 -12.70 15.60
C PHE A 123 -12.84 -13.46 15.39
N GLN A 124 -11.71 -12.99 15.92
CA GLN A 124 -10.40 -13.62 15.74
C GLN A 124 -10.38 -15.10 16.13
N ASP A 125 -10.90 -15.44 17.31
CA ASP A 125 -10.84 -16.81 17.82
C ASP A 125 -11.78 -17.78 17.11
N ARG A 126 -12.83 -17.27 16.45
CA ARG A 126 -13.76 -18.11 15.66
C ARG A 126 -13.35 -18.25 14.20
N THR A 127 -12.46 -17.39 13.71
CA THR A 127 -12.01 -17.40 12.32
C THR A 127 -10.81 -18.32 12.14
N LYS A 128 -10.98 -19.43 11.40
CA LYS A 128 -9.96 -20.48 11.22
C LYS A 128 -8.58 -19.95 10.79
N TRP A 129 -8.53 -18.98 9.88
CA TRP A 129 -7.26 -18.43 9.39
C TRP A 129 -6.60 -17.47 10.37
N ALA A 130 -7.34 -16.87 11.29
CA ALA A 130 -6.87 -15.86 12.24
C ALA A 130 -6.56 -16.44 13.64
N ARG A 131 -7.25 -17.51 14.03
CA ARG A 131 -7.12 -18.14 15.35
C ARG A 131 -5.65 -18.46 15.68
N GLY A 132 -5.20 -18.00 16.84
CA GLY A 132 -3.84 -18.24 17.35
C GLY A 132 -2.73 -17.47 16.63
N ARG A 133 -3.06 -16.63 15.63
CA ARG A 133 -2.09 -15.76 14.96
C ARG A 133 -2.00 -14.41 15.66
N VAL A 134 -0.81 -13.81 15.65
CA VAL A 134 -0.58 -12.46 16.14
C VAL A 134 -0.85 -11.47 15.00
N PRO A 135 -1.74 -10.48 15.17
CA PRO A 135 -1.95 -9.44 14.16
C PRO A 135 -0.72 -8.56 14.02
N THR A 136 -0.47 -8.03 12.82
CA THR A 136 0.59 -7.05 12.54
C THR A 136 0.25 -5.67 13.11
N ALA A 137 -1.05 -5.34 13.15
CA ALA A 137 -1.59 -4.15 13.77
C ALA A 137 -3.01 -4.40 14.29
N VAL A 138 -3.43 -3.64 15.30
CA VAL A 138 -4.82 -3.54 15.73
C VAL A 138 -5.20 -2.07 15.65
N ILE A 139 -6.16 -1.74 14.78
CA ILE A 139 -6.59 -0.35 14.54
C ILE A 139 -8.10 -0.32 14.71
N GLY A 140 -8.55 0.45 15.71
CA GLY A 140 -9.96 0.45 16.12
C GLY A 140 -10.42 -0.95 16.49
N ARG A 141 -11.50 -1.42 15.86
CA ARG A 141 -12.08 -2.75 16.08
C ARG A 141 -11.55 -3.82 15.12
N HIS A 142 -10.56 -3.51 14.31
CA HIS A 142 -10.00 -4.43 13.33
C HIS A 142 -8.61 -4.94 13.74
N SER A 143 -8.44 -6.26 13.67
CA SER A 143 -7.13 -6.92 13.71
C SER A 143 -6.65 -7.13 12.28
N PHE A 144 -5.43 -6.70 11.97
CA PHE A 144 -4.80 -6.80 10.65
C PHE A 144 -3.73 -7.88 10.65
N PHE A 145 -3.64 -8.65 9.57
CA PHE A 145 -2.75 -9.79 9.44
C PHE A 145 -2.03 -9.76 8.10
N ARG A 146 -0.84 -10.33 8.10
CA ARG A 146 -0.06 -10.63 6.91
C ARG A 146 0.05 -12.14 6.80
N LEU A 147 -0.65 -12.73 5.84
CA LEU A 147 -0.74 -14.18 5.66
C LEU A 147 -0.05 -14.68 4.39
N GLU A 148 -0.05 -13.88 3.34
CA GLU A 148 0.37 -14.25 1.99
C GLU A 148 1.45 -13.30 1.43
N GLY A 149 1.54 -12.09 1.98
CA GLY A 149 2.54 -11.09 1.66
C GLY A 149 3.95 -11.47 2.14
N PRO A 150 5.00 -10.87 1.55
CA PRO A 150 6.38 -11.16 1.93
C PRO A 150 6.62 -10.86 3.41
N PRO A 151 7.51 -11.60 4.10
CA PRO A 151 7.72 -11.47 5.54
C PRO A 151 8.03 -10.01 5.95
N PRO A 152 7.64 -9.59 7.17
CA PRO A 152 7.93 -8.25 7.66
C PRO A 152 9.40 -7.94 7.48
N LYS A 153 9.71 -6.73 6.97
CA LYS A 153 11.08 -6.22 7.10
C LYS A 153 11.38 -6.22 8.60
N PRO A 154 12.48 -6.84 9.06
CA PRO A 154 12.83 -6.79 10.48
C PRO A 154 12.89 -5.31 10.87
N LYS A 155 12.05 -4.91 11.83
CA LYS A 155 12.16 -3.58 12.43
C LYS A 155 13.60 -3.50 12.92
N GLY A 156 14.36 -2.52 12.41
CA GLY A 156 15.80 -2.41 12.64
C GLY A 156 16.10 -2.72 14.10
N LYS A 157 17.08 -3.59 14.36
CA LYS A 157 17.41 -4.06 15.71
C LYS A 157 17.31 -2.88 16.67
N ALA A 158 16.54 -3.02 17.76
CA ALA A 158 16.77 -2.20 18.92
C ALA A 158 18.26 -2.33 19.24
N VAL A 159 19.00 -1.23 19.09
CA VAL A 159 20.41 -1.19 19.43
C VAL A 159 20.47 -1.40 20.93
N ALA A 160 20.64 -2.65 21.34
CA ALA A 160 21.02 -2.98 22.69
C ALA A 160 22.45 -2.43 22.84
N ILE A 161 22.60 -1.38 23.63
CA ILE A 161 23.91 -0.90 24.06
C ILE A 161 24.44 -1.93 25.06
N VAL A 162 24.92 -3.06 24.54
CA VAL A 162 25.65 -4.04 25.33
C VAL A 162 27.10 -3.87 24.94
N GLY A 163 27.90 -3.37 25.88
CA GLY A 163 29.34 -3.25 25.72
C GLY A 163 29.94 -4.59 25.32
N ALA A 164 30.75 -4.56 24.27
CA ALA A 164 31.45 -5.74 23.78
C ALA A 164 32.95 -5.47 23.78
N THR A 165 33.63 -5.91 24.84
CA THR A 165 34.91 -6.60 24.69
C THR A 165 34.58 -8.02 24.21
N GLY A 166 35.13 -8.44 23.07
CA GLY A 166 35.01 -9.82 22.62
C GLY A 166 34.87 -9.94 21.11
N ALA A 167 35.99 -10.26 20.45
CA ALA A 167 36.06 -10.60 19.05
C ALA A 167 35.29 -11.90 18.75
N ALA A 168 34.47 -11.87 17.70
CA ALA A 168 34.02 -13.07 17.01
C ALA A 168 33.87 -12.74 15.51
N THR A 169 34.52 -13.57 14.71
CA THR A 169 34.69 -13.48 13.26
C THR A 169 33.40 -13.85 12.53
N VAL A 170 32.94 -12.97 11.62
CA VAL A 170 32.00 -13.32 10.54
C VAL A 170 32.64 -12.86 9.24
N GLY A 171 32.82 -13.81 8.32
CA GLY A 171 33.44 -13.61 7.02
C GLY A 171 32.61 -12.70 6.11
N GLY A 172 33.32 -12.03 5.20
CA GLY A 172 32.76 -11.12 4.20
C GLY A 172 33.19 -9.67 4.40
N ALA A 173 34.50 -9.42 4.57
CA ALA A 173 35.03 -8.06 4.48
C ALA A 173 35.13 -7.69 3.00
N ALA A 174 34.22 -6.82 2.51
CA ALA A 174 34.55 -5.98 1.36
C ALA A 174 35.86 -5.26 1.71
N THR A 175 36.86 -5.39 0.87
CA THR A 175 38.18 -4.84 1.17
C THR A 175 38.11 -3.31 1.13
N LEU A 176 39.03 -2.63 1.82
CA LEU A 176 39.15 -1.16 1.70
C LEU A 176 39.36 -0.72 0.24
N ALA A 177 39.89 -1.61 -0.62
CA ALA A 177 39.99 -1.41 -2.06
C ALA A 177 38.61 -1.45 -2.75
N ASP A 178 37.73 -2.38 -2.39
CA ASP A 178 36.36 -2.46 -2.94
C ASP A 178 35.53 -1.24 -2.55
N LEU A 179 35.66 -0.77 -1.31
CA LEU A 179 34.98 0.44 -0.84
C LEU A 179 35.54 1.69 -1.52
N SER A 180 36.86 1.76 -1.74
CA SER A 180 37.51 2.86 -2.46
C SER A 180 37.11 2.88 -3.95
N GLN A 181 36.90 1.72 -4.56
CA GLN A 181 36.49 1.61 -5.96
C GLN A 181 35.00 1.97 -6.12
N GLN A 182 34.14 1.51 -5.22
CA GLN A 182 32.72 1.92 -5.18
C GLN A 182 32.55 3.42 -4.88
N LEU A 183 33.38 4.01 -4.02
CA LEU A 183 33.35 5.46 -3.76
C LEU A 183 33.88 6.27 -4.94
N GLY A 184 34.84 5.74 -5.70
CA GLY A 184 35.34 6.33 -6.95
C GLY A 184 34.27 6.40 -8.04
N ASP A 185 33.45 5.36 -8.17
CA ASP A 185 32.37 5.30 -9.17
C ASP A 185 31.24 6.31 -8.89
N VAL A 186 30.91 6.55 -7.62
CA VAL A 186 29.92 7.56 -7.21
C VAL A 186 30.41 8.98 -7.49
N ALA A 187 31.71 9.24 -7.31
CA ALA A 187 32.32 10.53 -7.64
C ALA A 187 32.31 10.81 -9.16
N MET A 188 32.52 9.78 -9.99
CA MET A 188 32.43 9.85 -11.45
C MET A 188 31.00 10.09 -11.95
N ILE A 189 30.00 9.42 -11.34
CA ILE A 189 28.58 9.66 -11.62
C ILE A 189 28.19 11.11 -11.25
N GLY A 190 28.69 11.62 -10.11
CA GLY A 190 28.49 13.00 -9.70
C GLY A 190 29.15 14.04 -10.63
N ALA A 191 30.29 13.71 -11.25
CA ALA A 191 30.94 14.57 -12.25
C ALA A 191 30.16 14.61 -13.58
N GLN A 192 29.65 13.46 -14.04
CA GLN A 192 28.83 13.38 -15.26
C GLN A 192 27.46 14.09 -15.10
N LEU A 193 26.82 13.96 -13.94
CA LEU A 193 25.57 14.67 -13.62
C LEU A 193 25.75 16.20 -13.54
N ARG A 194 26.89 16.68 -13.00
CA ARG A 194 27.22 18.12 -13.00
C ARG A 194 27.41 18.68 -14.42
N GLY A 195 27.99 17.90 -15.33
CA GLY A 195 28.11 18.28 -16.74
C GLY A 195 26.77 18.36 -17.45
N LEU A 196 25.84 17.44 -17.16
CA LEU A 196 24.49 17.43 -17.75
C LEU A 196 23.63 18.58 -17.24
N LEU A 197 23.78 18.96 -15.96
CA LEU A 197 23.04 20.07 -15.34
C LEU A 197 23.45 21.44 -15.91
N ALA A 198 24.70 21.57 -16.36
CA ALA A 198 25.24 22.79 -16.98
C ALA A 198 24.70 23.07 -18.40
N LEU A 199 24.04 22.09 -19.03
CA LEU A 199 23.40 22.21 -20.35
C LEU A 199 21.93 22.63 -20.26
N LEU A 200 21.36 22.74 -19.05
CA LEU A 200 19.96 23.14 -18.86
C LEU A 200 19.82 24.67 -18.90
N PRO A 201 18.76 25.20 -19.55
CA PRO A 201 18.51 26.64 -19.56
C PRO A 201 18.26 27.13 -18.12
N GLY A 202 18.83 28.28 -17.76
CA GLY A 202 18.63 28.90 -16.46
C GLY A 202 17.15 29.26 -16.20
N GLY A 203 16.78 29.35 -14.92
CA GLY A 203 15.43 29.74 -14.49
C GLY A 203 14.49 28.57 -14.20
N PRO A 204 13.19 28.84 -14.02
CA PRO A 204 12.22 27.87 -13.48
C PRO A 204 12.01 26.64 -14.39
N LEU A 205 12.22 26.77 -15.70
CA LEU A 205 12.14 25.66 -16.66
C LEU A 205 13.29 24.66 -16.47
N GLY A 206 14.52 25.13 -16.24
CA GLY A 206 15.66 24.26 -15.94
C GLY A 206 15.51 23.50 -14.64
N LEU A 207 14.95 24.13 -13.60
CA LEU A 207 14.64 23.49 -12.32
C LEU A 207 13.58 22.39 -12.46
N ALA A 208 12.53 22.63 -13.26
CA ALA A 208 11.51 21.63 -13.53
C ALA A 208 12.07 20.40 -14.26
N ILE A 209 12.93 20.62 -15.26
CA ILE A 209 13.58 19.53 -16.00
C ILE A 209 14.52 18.74 -15.08
N ALA A 210 15.31 19.41 -14.25
CA ALA A 210 16.19 18.75 -13.27
C ALA A 210 15.38 17.89 -12.28
N ALA A 211 14.25 18.39 -11.77
CA ALA A 211 13.37 17.64 -10.87
C ALA A 211 12.81 16.38 -11.53
N VAL A 212 12.37 16.47 -12.80
CA VAL A 212 11.86 15.32 -13.56
C VAL A 212 12.96 14.28 -13.78
N LEU A 213 14.19 14.69 -14.10
CA LEU A 213 15.32 13.78 -14.29
C LEU A 213 15.69 13.05 -13.00
N VAL A 214 15.66 13.72 -11.85
CA VAL A 214 15.91 13.09 -10.54
C VAL A 214 14.83 12.07 -10.21
N ILE A 215 13.56 12.39 -10.44
CA ILE A 215 12.44 11.46 -10.23
C ILE A 215 12.59 10.25 -11.15
N PHE A 216 12.89 10.46 -12.44
CA PHE A 216 13.06 9.38 -13.39
C PHE A 216 14.25 8.48 -13.05
N ALA A 217 15.38 9.05 -12.64
CA ALA A 217 16.55 8.30 -12.17
C ALA A 217 16.21 7.46 -10.92
N GLY A 218 15.44 8.02 -9.98
CA GLY A 218 14.97 7.29 -8.80
C GLY A 218 14.04 6.12 -9.14
N VAL A 219 13.10 6.32 -10.07
CA VAL A 219 12.20 5.26 -10.55
C VAL A 219 12.98 4.17 -11.29
N LEU A 220 13.93 4.53 -12.14
CA LEU A 220 14.76 3.56 -12.87
C LEU A 220 15.64 2.74 -11.91
N ALA A 221 16.29 3.39 -10.95
CA ALA A 221 17.08 2.71 -9.92
C ALA A 221 16.22 1.74 -9.09
N TYR A 222 15.00 2.14 -8.72
CA TYR A 222 14.06 1.27 -8.01
C TYR A 222 13.66 0.05 -8.85
N ARG A 223 13.39 0.23 -10.15
CA ARG A 223 13.02 -0.88 -11.06
C ARG A 223 14.17 -1.85 -11.28
N LEU A 224 15.40 -1.35 -11.43
CA LEU A 224 16.60 -2.19 -11.54
C LEU A 224 16.86 -2.97 -10.25
N TRP A 225 16.74 -2.32 -9.09
CA TRP A 225 16.84 -2.99 -7.80
C TRP A 225 15.76 -4.07 -7.62
N ALA A 226 14.51 -3.79 -8.01
CA ALA A 226 13.41 -4.76 -7.95
C ALA A 226 13.67 -5.98 -8.85
N ALA A 227 14.15 -5.76 -10.08
CA ALA A 227 14.49 -6.85 -11.01
C ALA A 227 15.66 -7.72 -10.52
N CYS A 228 16.69 -7.13 -9.92
CA CYS A 228 17.81 -7.90 -9.34
C CYS A 228 17.36 -8.75 -8.14
N ARG A 229 16.35 -8.31 -7.38
CA ARG A 229 15.81 -9.04 -6.23
C ARG A 229 14.98 -10.27 -6.62
N GLU A 230 14.38 -10.28 -7.81
CA GLU A 230 13.61 -11.43 -8.33
C GLU A 230 14.51 -12.55 -8.88
N SER A 231 15.80 -12.27 -9.09
CA SER A 231 16.79 -13.18 -9.69
C SER A 231 17.72 -13.86 -8.67
N ALA A 232 17.55 -13.60 -7.37
CA ALA A 232 18.35 -14.14 -6.26
C ALA A 232 17.46 -14.88 -5.26
#